data_AF-A0A7Y3DMA5-F1
#
_entry.id   AF-A0A7Y3DMA5-F1
#
_cell.length_a   1.000
_cell.length_b   1.000
_cell.length_c   1.000
_cell.angle_alpha   90.00
_cell.angle_beta   90.00
_cell.angle_gamma   90.00
#
_symmetry.space_group_name_H-M   'P 1'
#
loop_
_entity.id
_entity.type
_entity.pdbx_description
1 polymer ?
#
loop_
_entity_poly.entity_id
_entity_poly.type
_entity_poly.pdbx_seq_one_letter_code
_entity_poly.pdbx_strand_id
1 'polypeptide(L)'
;MHKIGLLKNSVQNYAWGSATAIPELLGEQNPLGKPIAELWMGAHPRASSLVNIDGNWISLKKLIEKTPQEILGNKVANRFDNKLPYLFKVLAAA
;
A
#
# COMPACT_ATOMS: atom_id res chain seq x y z
N MET A 1 -12.46 -18.41 2.01
CA MET A 1 -12.93 -17.55 0.91
C MET A 1 -11.75 -16.78 0.35
N HIS A 2 -11.41 -17.00 -0.92
CA HIS A 2 -10.43 -16.15 -1.60
C HIS A 2 -11.15 -14.91 -2.14
N LYS A 3 -11.22 -13.83 -1.35
CA LYS A 3 -11.69 -12.53 -1.81
C LYS A 3 -10.49 -11.72 -2.30
N ILE A 4 -10.63 -11.07 -3.45
CA ILE A 4 -9.68 -10.06 -3.94
C ILE A 4 -10.19 -8.70 -3.47
N GLY A 5 -9.33 -7.92 -2.80
CA GLY A 5 -9.65 -6.57 -2.33
C GLY A 5 -8.88 -5.52 -3.11
N LEU A 6 -9.57 -4.47 -3.58
CA LEU A 6 -8.91 -3.33 -4.22
C LEU A 6 -8.13 -2.53 -3.17
N LEU A 7 -6.89 -2.16 -3.49
CA LEU A 7 -6.06 -1.32 -2.64
C LEU A 7 -6.09 0.14 -3.07
N LYS A 8 -6.18 1.04 -2.09
CA LYS A 8 -5.81 2.45 -2.23
C LYS A 8 -4.50 2.67 -1.49
N ASN A 9 -3.48 3.08 -2.23
CA ASN A 9 -2.09 3.10 -1.79
C ASN A 9 -1.63 4.51 -1.42
N SER A 10 -0.60 4.60 -0.58
CA SER A 10 -0.03 5.88 -0.17
C SER A 10 1.07 6.31 -1.13
N VAL A 11 1.16 7.61 -1.42
CA VAL A 11 2.26 8.20 -2.17
C VAL A 11 3.17 9.01 -1.24
N GLN A 12 4.47 9.05 -1.54
CA GLN A 12 5.46 9.83 -0.81
C GLN A 12 6.03 10.92 -1.71
N ASN A 13 5.90 12.18 -1.30
CA ASN A 13 6.26 13.34 -2.10
C ASN A 13 7.67 13.85 -1.78
N TYR A 14 8.67 12.96 -1.85
CA TYR A 14 10.05 13.36 -1.60
C TYR A 14 10.60 14.18 -2.77
N ALA A 15 11.49 15.12 -2.47
CA ALA A 15 12.00 16.10 -3.43
C ALA A 15 12.71 15.48 -4.66
N TRP A 16 13.22 14.25 -4.55
CA TRP A 16 13.89 13.53 -5.64
C TRP A 16 12.93 12.84 -6.61
N GLY A 17 11.62 12.86 -6.34
CA GLY A 17 10.63 12.15 -7.14
C GLY A 17 10.30 12.82 -8.48
N SER A 18 9.97 12.01 -9.48
CA SER A 18 9.35 12.49 -10.72
C SER A 18 7.98 13.10 -10.45
N ALA A 19 7.64 14.19 -11.14
CA ALA A 19 6.30 14.77 -11.11
C ALA A 19 5.29 14.05 -12.03
N THR A 20 5.73 13.15 -12.91
CA THR A 20 4.89 12.56 -13.97
C THR A 20 4.80 11.05 -13.92
N ALA A 21 5.88 10.33 -13.59
CA ALA A 21 5.93 8.87 -13.80
C ALA A 21 4.88 8.08 -12.99
N ILE A 22 4.68 8.39 -11.71
CA ILE A 22 3.63 7.73 -10.90
C ILE A 22 2.22 8.21 -11.28
N PRO A 23 1.95 9.52 -11.46
CA PRO A 23 0.66 9.98 -11.99
C PRO A 23 0.24 9.30 -13.29
N GLU A 24 1.14 9.24 -14.27
CA GLU A 24 0.88 8.57 -15.56
C GLU A 24 0.59 7.08 -15.38
N LEU A 25 1.37 6.39 -14.54
CA LEU A 25 1.15 4.97 -14.21
C LEU A 25 -0.24 4.73 -13.59
N LEU A 26 -0.72 5.67 -12.78
CA LEU A 26 -2.03 5.58 -12.11
C LEU A 26 -3.18 6.14 -12.96
N GLY A 27 -2.88 6.78 -14.10
CA GLY A 27 -3.87 7.53 -14.88
C GLY A 27 -4.41 8.76 -14.14
N GLU A 28 -3.65 9.32 -13.20
CA GLU A 28 -4.02 10.47 -12.40
C GLU A 28 -3.38 11.77 -12.93
N GLN A 29 -4.03 12.91 -12.69
CA GLN A 29 -3.46 14.22 -12.97
C GLN A 29 -2.64 14.72 -11.77
N ASN A 30 -1.53 15.42 -12.04
CA ASN A 30 -0.74 16.13 -11.03
C ASN A 30 -0.70 17.64 -11.34
N PRO A 31 -1.82 18.37 -11.16
CA PRO A 31 -1.93 19.76 -11.60
C PRO A 31 -0.97 20.72 -10.89
N LEU A 32 -0.49 20.34 -9.70
CA LEU A 32 0.47 21.14 -8.94
C LEU A 32 1.93 20.82 -9.29
N GLY A 33 2.18 19.82 -10.15
CA GLY A 33 3.53 19.43 -10.55
C GLY A 33 4.44 19.01 -9.39
N LYS A 34 3.87 18.54 -8.27
CA LYS A 34 4.66 18.17 -7.09
C LYS A 34 5.41 16.85 -7.34
N PRO A 35 6.65 16.69 -6.84
CA PRO A 35 7.38 15.46 -7.00
C PRO A 35 6.68 14.32 -6.23
N ILE A 36 6.54 13.16 -6.88
CA ILE A 36 5.98 11.94 -6.29
C ILE A 36 7.04 10.84 -6.46
N ALA A 37 7.67 10.50 -5.35
CA ALA A 37 8.88 9.68 -5.34
C ALA A 37 8.59 8.19 -5.20
N GLU A 38 7.62 7.83 -4.34
CA GLU A 38 7.31 6.44 -4.05
C GLU A 38 5.80 6.21 -3.98
N LEU A 39 5.32 5.10 -4.54
CA LEU A 39 3.98 4.53 -4.30
C LEU A 39 4.13 3.30 -3.41
N TRP A 40 3.48 3.29 -2.24
CA TRP A 40 3.62 2.23 -1.24
C TRP A 40 2.41 1.31 -1.22
N MET A 41 2.67 0.02 -1.38
CA MET A 41 1.70 -1.08 -1.34
C MET A 41 2.04 -2.02 -0.19
N GLY A 42 1.25 -1.97 0.88
CA GLY A 42 1.44 -2.86 2.02
C GLY A 42 0.90 -2.31 3.34
N ALA A 43 1.33 -2.92 4.43
CA ALA A 43 0.84 -2.65 5.78
C ALA A 43 1.84 -1.88 6.65
N HIS A 44 2.67 -1.02 6.05
CA HIS A 44 3.71 -0.30 6.79
C HIS A 44 3.08 0.62 7.86
N PRO A 45 3.58 0.65 9.12
CA PRO A 45 2.94 1.40 10.20
C PRO A 45 2.74 2.90 9.94
N ARG A 46 3.65 3.53 9.19
CA ARG A 46 3.57 4.95 8.84
C ARG A 46 2.64 5.27 7.66
N ALA A 47 2.34 4.28 6.81
CA ALA A 47 1.62 4.48 5.56
C ALA A 47 1.06 3.14 5.07
N SER A 48 0.06 2.62 5.80
CA SER A 48 -0.66 1.41 5.40
C SER A 48 -1.58 1.74 4.24
N SER A 49 -1.58 0.90 3.20
CA SER A 49 -2.65 0.89 2.20
C SER A 49 -4.02 0.72 2.88
N LEU A 50 -5.05 1.23 2.23
CA LEU A 50 -6.45 0.90 2.53
C LEU A 50 -6.89 -0.22 1.59
N VAL A 51 -7.75 -1.10 2.08
CA VAL A 51 -8.40 -2.14 1.29
C VAL A 51 -9.91 -1.93 1.32
N ASN A 52 -10.55 -2.06 0.16
CA ASN A 52 -12.01 -2.01 0.08
C ASN A 52 -12.59 -3.39 0.42
N ILE A 53 -13.41 -3.44 1.46
CA ILE A 53 -14.16 -4.62 1.87
C ILE A 53 -15.64 -4.26 1.83
N ASP A 54 -16.35 -4.81 0.85
CA ASP A 54 -17.80 -4.66 0.67
C ASP A 54 -18.24 -3.17 0.72
N GLY A 55 -17.50 -2.30 0.03
CA GLY A 55 -17.75 -0.86 -0.06
C GLY A 55 -17.03 -0.01 1.01
N ASN A 56 -16.47 -0.64 2.05
CA ASN A 56 -15.81 0.07 3.14
C ASN A 56 -14.29 0.06 3.02
N TRP A 57 -13.67 1.23 3.11
CA TRP A 57 -12.21 1.35 3.10
C TRP A 57 -11.64 1.18 4.52
N ILE A 58 -10.82 0.15 4.71
CA ILE A 58 -10.22 -0.20 6.00
C ILE A 58 -8.70 -0.25 5.85
N SER A 59 -7.94 0.14 6.88
CA SER A 59 -6.48 -0.03 6.88
C SER A 59 -6.10 -1.50 6.75
N LEU A 60 -5.24 -1.82 5.78
CA LEU A 60 -4.71 -3.17 5.56
C LEU A 60 -3.97 -3.67 6.81
N LYS A 61 -3.19 -2.82 7.46
CA LYS A 61 -2.55 -3.13 8.75
C LYS A 61 -3.58 -3.56 9.80
N LYS A 62 -4.64 -2.76 10.03
CA LYS A 62 -5.68 -3.08 11.02
C LYS A 62 -6.42 -4.38 10.68
N LEU A 63 -6.65 -4.63 9.39
CA LEU A 63 -7.29 -5.84 8.92
C LEU A 63 -6.43 -7.08 9.21
N ILE A 64 -5.13 -7.01 8.91
CA ILE A 64 -4.17 -8.07 9.23
C ILE A 64 -4.08 -8.31 10.74
N GLU A 65 -4.05 -7.26 11.56
CA GLU A 65 -4.02 -7.40 13.03
C GLU A 65 -5.26 -8.11 13.59
N LYS A 66 -6.42 -7.94 12.94
CA LYS A 66 -7.68 -8.56 13.37
C LYS A 66 -7.75 -10.05 13.02
N THR A 67 -7.27 -10.45 11.85
CA THR A 67 -7.33 -11.85 11.37
C THR A 67 -6.03 -12.29 10.67
N PRO A 68 -4.88 -12.33 11.38
CA PRO A 68 -3.58 -12.49 10.75
C PRO A 68 -3.38 -13.85 10.08
N GLN A 69 -3.88 -14.93 10.69
CA GLN A 69 -3.76 -16.28 10.11
C GLN A 69 -4.60 -16.45 8.84
N GLU A 70 -5.74 -15.77 8.73
CA GLU A 70 -6.59 -15.85 7.54
C GLU A 70 -5.95 -15.12 6.35
N ILE A 71 -5.28 -14.00 6.61
CA ILE A 71 -4.74 -13.14 5.55
C ILE A 71 -3.30 -13.53 5.20
N LEU A 72 -2.46 -13.76 6.20
CA LEU A 72 -1.05 -14.09 6.00
C LEU A 72 -0.81 -15.61 5.86
N GLY A 73 -1.73 -16.43 6.39
CA GLY A 73 -1.51 -17.86 6.60
C GLY A 73 -0.68 -18.14 7.85
N ASN A 74 -0.90 -19.31 8.47
CA ASN A 74 -0.25 -19.72 9.72
C ASN A 74 1.28 -19.58 9.71
N LYS A 75 1.94 -20.01 8.62
CA LYS A 75 3.40 -19.98 8.51
C LYS A 75 3.97 -18.56 8.58
N VAL A 76 3.37 -17.62 7.86
CA VAL A 76 3.82 -16.23 7.78
C VAL A 76 3.45 -15.49 9.07
N ALA A 77 2.21 -15.65 9.54
CA ALA A 77 1.74 -15.06 10.80
C ALA A 77 2.65 -15.42 11.98
N ASN A 78 3.01 -16.71 12.13
CA ASN A 78 3.89 -17.16 13.21
C ASN A 78 5.34 -16.70 13.05
N ARG A 79 5.85 -16.64 11.81
CA ARG A 79 7.26 -16.28 11.55
C ARG A 79 7.54 -14.79 11.71
N PHE A 80 6.54 -13.95 11.45
CA PHE A 80 6.72 -12.50 11.34
C PHE A 80 5.80 -11.71 12.30
N ASP A 81 5.46 -12.31 13.45
CA ASP A 81 4.68 -11.68 14.52
C ASP A 81 3.38 -11.02 14.04
N ASN A 82 2.60 -11.75 13.24
CA ASN A 82 1.34 -11.29 12.65
C ASN A 82 1.48 -10.04 11.75
N LYS A 83 2.67 -9.78 11.19
CA LYS A 83 2.91 -8.65 10.28
C LYS A 83 3.15 -9.11 8.85
N LEU A 84 2.78 -8.25 7.91
CA LEU A 84 3.14 -8.42 6.50
C LEU A 84 4.67 -8.27 6.36
N PRO A 85 5.41 -9.28 5.87
CA PRO A 85 6.88 -9.29 5.93
C PRO A 85 7.54 -8.54 4.78
N TYR A 86 6.79 -7.71 4.05
CA TYR A 86 7.31 -6.91 2.95
C TYR A 86 6.55 -5.60 2.81
N LEU A 87 7.19 -4.66 2.14
CA LEU A 87 6.60 -3.44 1.61
C LEU A 87 6.92 -3.40 0.12
N PHE A 88 5.89 -3.42 -0.72
CA PHE A 88 6.07 -3.31 -2.16
C PHE A 88 6.02 -1.82 -2.56
N LYS A 89 6.89 -1.41 -3.49
CA LYS A 89 6.99 -0.02 -3.92
C LYS A 89 7.17 0.10 -5.42
N VAL A 90 6.64 1.18 -5.97
CA VAL A 90 7.14 1.78 -7.22
C VAL A 90 7.95 3.01 -6.85
N LEU A 91 9.15 3.13 -7.42
CA LEU A 91 10.01 4.31 -7.26
C LEU A 91 10.07 5.05 -8.59
N ALA A 92 9.91 6.37 -8.54
CA ALA A 92 10.05 7.26 -9.68
C ALA A 92 11.22 8.23 -9.43
N ALA A 93 12.43 7.73 -9.59
CA ALA A 93 13.65 8.54 -9.50
C ALA A 93 13.80 9.40 -10.75
N ALA A 94 14.07 10.70 -10.57
CA ALA A 94 14.23 11.70 -11.62
C ALA A 94 15.66 12.25 -11.67
#